data_AF-A0A7V4HTC3-F1
#
_entry.id   AF-A0A7V4HTC3-F1
#
_cell.length_a   1.000
_cell.length_b   1.000
_cell.length_c   1.000
_cell.angle_alpha   90.00
_cell.angle_beta   90.00
_cell.angle_gamma   90.00
#
_symmetry.space_group_name_H-M   'P 1'
#
loop_
_entity.id
_entity.type
_entity.pdbx_description
1 polymer ?
#
loop_
_entity_poly.entity_id
_entity_poly.type
_entity_poly.pdbx_seq_one_letter_code
_entity_poly.pdbx_strand_id
1 'polypeptide(L)'
;MAARLESLRHVDVARVAFSFSQTRKAVSHGRYASLTPLRFAGGASETVRRGRRWRMPQVRDGDGREMLYILTFYLPRFLNMPLEAKLETIVHELWHISPRFDGDIRRFGGRCYAHTGRQRRYDAQASALARTWLSLGPPEPLYEFLRHDFQELVRRHGRVFGQRYRLPKLLPVD
;
A
#
# COMPACT_ATOMS: atom_id res chain seq x y z
N MET A 1 1.63 4.09 -12.23
CA MET A 1 1.26 2.66 -12.24
C MET A 1 -0.24 2.44 -12.38
N ALA A 2 -1.06 2.80 -11.38
CA ALA A 2 -2.51 2.53 -11.35
C ALA A 2 -3.27 2.90 -12.65
N ALA A 3 -3.10 4.13 -13.15
CA ALA A 3 -3.77 4.59 -14.37
C ALA A 3 -3.42 3.81 -15.66
N ARG A 4 -2.34 3.02 -15.66
CA ARG A 4 -1.92 2.21 -16.83
C ARG A 4 -2.39 0.75 -16.74
N LEU A 5 -2.84 0.29 -15.57
CA LEU A 5 -3.30 -1.08 -15.38
C LEU A 5 -4.82 -1.08 -15.20
N GLU A 6 -5.55 -1.71 -16.13
CA GLU A 6 -7.01 -1.76 -16.13
C GLU A 6 -7.58 -2.19 -14.77
N SER A 7 -6.99 -3.25 -14.22
CA SER A 7 -7.39 -3.85 -12.96
C SER A 7 -7.19 -2.92 -11.74
N LEU A 8 -6.40 -1.85 -11.86
CA LEU A 8 -6.11 -0.86 -10.83
C LEU A 8 -6.63 0.56 -11.18
N ARG A 9 -7.34 0.75 -12.29
CA ARG A 9 -7.86 2.07 -12.70
C ARG A 9 -8.81 2.72 -11.69
N HIS A 10 -9.49 1.91 -10.89
CA HIS A 10 -10.37 2.36 -9.81
C HIS A 10 -9.64 3.05 -8.65
N VAL A 11 -8.31 2.95 -8.58
CA VAL A 11 -7.51 3.54 -7.51
C VAL A 11 -7.23 5.00 -7.81
N ASP A 12 -7.85 5.89 -7.03
CA ASP A 12 -7.48 7.30 -7.01
C ASP A 12 -6.27 7.50 -6.07
N VAL A 13 -5.09 7.63 -6.68
CA VAL A 13 -3.82 7.82 -5.94
C VAL A 13 -3.78 9.10 -5.13
N ALA A 14 -4.61 10.11 -5.43
CA ALA A 14 -4.66 11.35 -4.66
C ALA A 14 -5.29 11.16 -3.27
N ARG A 15 -5.97 10.04 -3.03
CA ARG A 15 -6.56 9.67 -1.72
C ARG A 15 -5.83 8.50 -1.05
N VAL A 16 -4.63 8.17 -1.53
CA VAL A 16 -3.72 7.19 -0.92
C VAL A 16 -2.55 7.94 -0.29
N ALA A 17 -2.47 7.90 1.04
CA ALA A 17 -1.36 8.47 1.78
C ALA A 17 -0.12 7.57 1.66
N PHE A 18 0.93 8.06 1.03
CA PHE A 18 2.22 7.36 0.97
C PHE A 18 3.04 7.67 2.23
N SER A 19 3.43 6.62 2.95
CA SER A 19 4.20 6.70 4.19
C SER A 19 5.44 5.81 4.10
N PHE A 20 6.42 6.06 4.97
CA PHE A 20 7.49 5.09 5.22
C PHE A 20 7.65 4.76 6.70
N SER A 21 8.26 3.61 6.97
CA SER A 21 8.67 3.20 8.31
C SER A 21 10.12 2.74 8.28
N GLN A 22 10.91 3.21 9.23
CA GLN A 22 12.31 2.83 9.35
C GLN A 22 12.42 1.51 10.11
N THR A 23 13.08 0.56 9.49
CA THR A 23 13.29 -0.78 10.03
C THR A 23 14.60 -0.83 10.79
N ARG A 24 14.62 -1.53 11.93
CA ARG A 24 15.82 -1.65 12.78
C ARG A 24 16.93 -2.50 12.14
N LYS A 25 16.58 -3.40 11.23
CA LYS A 25 17.50 -4.33 10.56
C LYS A 25 17.17 -4.43 9.08
N ALA A 26 18.20 -4.38 8.24
CA ALA A 26 18.13 -4.56 6.78
C ALA A 26 18.14 -6.05 6.37
N VAL A 27 17.40 -6.89 7.11
CA VAL A 27 17.28 -8.32 6.79
C VAL A 27 16.31 -8.53 5.63
N SER A 28 16.52 -9.58 4.84
CA SER A 28 15.67 -9.96 3.72
C SER A 28 14.34 -10.58 4.16
N HIS A 29 14.09 -10.77 5.45
CA HIS A 29 12.85 -11.35 5.97
C HIS A 29 11.98 -10.29 6.65
N GLY A 30 10.68 -10.34 6.42
CA GLY A 30 9.69 -9.46 7.06
C GLY A 30 8.90 -8.61 6.07
N ARG A 31 8.18 -7.62 6.60
CA ARG A 31 7.28 -6.78 5.80
C ARG A 31 8.06 -5.73 5.00
N TYR A 32 7.79 -5.64 3.69
CA TYR A 32 8.36 -4.66 2.76
C TYR A 32 7.43 -3.48 2.50
N ALA A 33 6.13 -3.75 2.39
CA ALA A 33 5.09 -2.74 2.33
C ALA A 33 3.84 -3.20 3.10
N SER A 34 2.91 -2.28 3.34
CA SER A 34 1.56 -2.62 3.81
C SER A 34 0.56 -1.54 3.46
N LEU A 35 -0.63 -1.95 3.09
CA LEU A 35 -1.81 -1.13 2.98
C LEU A 35 -2.62 -1.13 4.29
N THR A 36 -2.91 0.06 4.83
CA THR A 36 -3.88 0.23 5.92
C THR A 36 -5.17 0.85 5.38
N PRO A 37 -6.33 0.18 5.49
CA PRO A 37 -7.63 0.78 5.15
C PRO A 37 -8.05 1.82 6.20
N LEU A 38 -8.68 2.90 5.76
CA LEU A 38 -9.23 3.96 6.63
C LEU A 38 -10.77 3.96 6.68
N ARG A 39 -11.37 2.83 6.32
CA ARG A 39 -12.76 2.47 6.58
C ARG A 39 -12.89 0.99 6.96
N PHE A 40 -14.02 0.66 7.56
CA PHE A 40 -14.44 -0.71 7.83
C PHE A 40 -15.14 -1.32 6.61
N ALA A 41 -15.75 -2.49 6.80
CA ALA A 41 -16.44 -3.24 5.76
C ALA A 41 -17.41 -2.35 4.96
N GLY A 42 -17.31 -2.39 3.63
CA GLY A 42 -18.19 -1.63 2.73
C GLY A 42 -18.03 -0.11 2.82
N GLY A 43 -16.88 0.37 3.29
CA GLY A 43 -16.59 1.80 3.41
C GLY A 43 -17.17 2.46 4.67
N ALA A 44 -17.65 1.67 5.63
CA ALA A 44 -18.25 2.19 6.86
C ALA A 44 -17.23 2.96 7.71
N SER A 45 -17.62 4.11 8.26
CA SER A 45 -16.82 4.88 9.21
C SER A 45 -16.86 4.29 10.63
N GLU A 46 -17.85 3.44 10.91
CA GLU A 46 -18.06 2.81 12.21
C GLU A 46 -18.26 1.29 12.08
N THR A 47 -17.95 0.57 13.15
CA THR A 47 -18.21 -0.87 13.28
C THR A 47 -18.51 -1.22 14.72
N VAL A 48 -19.21 -2.33 14.94
CA VAL A 48 -19.28 -2.98 16.26
C VAL A 48 -18.17 -4.03 16.35
N ARG A 49 -17.36 -3.99 17.41
CA ARG A 49 -16.33 -4.99 17.70
C ARG A 49 -16.35 -5.32 19.18
N ARG A 50 -16.57 -6.60 19.50
CA ARG A 50 -16.70 -7.11 20.88
C ARG A 50 -17.77 -6.34 21.68
N GLY A 51 -18.94 -6.15 21.08
CA GLY A 51 -20.08 -5.45 21.72
C GLY A 51 -19.96 -3.93 21.82
N ARG A 52 -18.80 -3.33 21.49
CA ARG A 52 -18.61 -1.86 21.52
C ARG A 52 -18.58 -1.27 20.11
N ARG A 53 -19.16 -0.08 19.95
CA ARG A 53 -19.11 0.70 18.71
C ARG A 53 -17.78 1.47 18.62
N TRP A 54 -17.16 1.43 17.45
CA TRP A 54 -15.87 2.05 17.16
C TRP A 54 -15.98 2.87 15.89
N ARG A 55 -15.34 4.04 15.86
CA ARG A 55 -15.20 4.91 14.69
C ARG A 55 -13.75 4.92 14.22
N MET A 56 -13.59 4.88 12.90
CA MET A 56 -12.32 5.15 12.24
C MET A 56 -12.14 6.67 12.10
N PRO A 57 -11.09 7.28 12.68
CA PRO A 57 -10.79 8.69 12.47
C PRO A 57 -10.61 9.05 11.00
N GLN A 58 -11.03 10.25 10.61
CA GLN A 58 -10.68 10.81 9.31
C GLN A 58 -9.20 11.20 9.30
N VAL A 59 -8.47 10.73 8.29
CA VAL A 59 -7.11 11.19 8.01
C VAL A 59 -7.19 12.16 6.84
N ARG A 60 -6.57 13.33 6.97
CA ARG A 60 -6.51 14.34 5.92
C ARG A 60 -5.06 14.68 5.59
N ASP A 61 -4.79 15.04 4.33
CA ASP A 61 -3.51 15.63 3.94
C ASP A 61 -3.44 17.12 4.30
N GLY A 62 -2.36 17.79 3.90
CA GLY A 62 -2.14 19.22 4.17
C GLY A 62 -3.17 20.15 3.51
N ASP A 63 -3.83 19.69 2.43
CA ASP A 63 -4.87 20.44 1.73
C ASP A 63 -6.27 20.14 2.30
N GLY A 64 -6.36 19.31 3.35
CA GLY A 64 -7.62 18.90 3.94
C GLY A 64 -8.35 17.78 3.18
N ARG A 65 -7.75 17.19 2.14
CA ARG A 65 -8.33 16.08 1.38
C ARG A 65 -8.35 14.83 2.24
N GLU A 66 -9.49 14.15 2.29
CA GLU A 66 -9.60 12.91 3.06
C GLU A 66 -8.90 11.74 2.37
N MET A 67 -7.98 11.12 3.10
CA MET A 67 -7.27 9.91 2.72
C MET A 67 -8.11 8.68 3.05
N LEU A 68 -8.13 7.71 2.14
CA LEU A 68 -8.87 6.44 2.30
C LEU A 68 -7.96 5.25 2.62
N TYR A 69 -6.67 5.38 2.30
CA TYR A 69 -5.69 4.34 2.52
C TYR A 69 -4.36 4.95 2.95
N ILE A 70 -3.57 4.19 3.72
CA ILE A 70 -2.17 4.50 3.98
C ILE A 70 -1.32 3.36 3.40
N LEU A 71 -0.52 3.65 2.37
CA LEU A 71 0.47 2.73 1.82
C LEU A 71 1.83 3.01 2.45
N THR A 72 2.32 2.09 3.27
CA THR A 72 3.58 2.24 4.01
C THR A 72 4.68 1.36 3.42
N PHE A 73 5.83 1.95 3.08
CA PHE A 73 7.04 1.22 2.69
C PHE A 73 8.03 1.09 3.86
N TYR A 74 8.63 -0.09 4.02
CA TYR A 74 9.56 -0.40 5.10
C TYR A 74 11.00 -0.31 4.62
N LEU A 75 11.71 0.74 5.03
CA LEU A 75 13.06 1.06 4.56
C LEU A 75 14.14 0.61 5.58
N PRO A 76 15.32 0.15 5.14
CA PRO A 76 15.75 0.06 3.74
C PRO A 76 15.22 -1.17 2.99
N ARG A 77 14.58 -2.13 3.68
CA ARG A 77 14.23 -3.45 3.12
C ARG A 77 13.56 -3.41 1.75
N PHE A 78 12.51 -2.61 1.58
CA PHE A 78 11.82 -2.48 0.30
C PHE A 78 12.76 -2.01 -0.82
N LEU A 79 13.57 -0.98 -0.55
CA LEU A 79 14.50 -0.46 -1.54
C LEU A 79 15.66 -1.41 -1.82
N ASN A 80 15.97 -2.36 -0.94
CA ASN A 80 17.02 -3.34 -1.17
C ASN A 80 16.57 -4.55 -2.01
N MET A 81 15.30 -4.61 -2.41
CA MET A 81 14.78 -5.65 -3.30
C MET A 81 15.18 -5.38 -4.77
N PRO A 82 15.27 -6.41 -5.63
CA PRO A 82 15.34 -6.23 -7.08
C PRO A 82 14.15 -5.42 -7.63
N LEU A 83 14.34 -4.79 -8.79
CA LEU A 83 13.31 -3.93 -9.43
C LEU A 83 11.97 -4.66 -9.57
N GLU A 84 12.00 -5.88 -10.09
CA GLU A 84 10.81 -6.69 -10.35
C GLU A 84 10.06 -6.92 -9.05
N ALA A 85 10.76 -7.33 -7.99
CA ALA A 85 10.17 -7.61 -6.68
C ALA A 85 9.62 -6.34 -6.00
N LYS A 86 10.23 -5.17 -6.22
CA LYS A 86 9.68 -3.87 -5.77
C LYS A 86 8.34 -3.57 -6.46
N LEU A 87 8.29 -3.74 -7.79
CA LEU A 87 7.08 -3.51 -8.58
C LEU A 87 5.97 -4.48 -8.19
N GLU A 88 6.30 -5.76 -8.01
CA GLU A 88 5.38 -6.79 -7.52
C GLU A 88 4.80 -6.41 -6.16
N THR A 89 5.64 -5.94 -5.23
CA THR A 89 5.21 -5.50 -3.91
C THR A 89 4.26 -4.30 -4.00
N ILE A 90 4.57 -3.29 -4.82
CA ILE A 90 3.68 -2.13 -5.03
C ILE A 90 2.33 -2.59 -5.56
N VAL A 91 2.33 -3.44 -6.60
CA VAL A 91 1.09 -3.97 -7.20
C VAL A 91 0.31 -4.80 -6.19
N HIS A 92 0.98 -5.64 -5.40
CA HIS A 92 0.35 -6.46 -4.37
C HIS A 92 -0.43 -5.60 -3.38
N GLU A 93 0.19 -4.53 -2.87
CA GLU A 93 -0.48 -3.64 -1.92
C GLU A 93 -1.61 -2.83 -2.58
N LEU A 94 -1.42 -2.37 -3.82
CA LEU A 94 -2.51 -1.68 -4.55
C LEU A 94 -3.67 -2.63 -4.85
N TRP A 95 -3.41 -3.91 -5.08
CA TRP A 95 -4.44 -4.90 -5.36
C TRP A 95 -5.33 -5.20 -4.14
N HIS A 96 -4.83 -4.96 -2.93
CA HIS A 96 -5.65 -5.02 -1.71
C HIS A 96 -6.69 -3.91 -1.61
N ILE A 97 -6.61 -2.86 -2.44
CA ILE A 97 -7.63 -1.80 -2.47
C ILE A 97 -8.95 -2.37 -3.00
N SER A 98 -10.05 -2.04 -2.31
CA SER A 98 -11.42 -2.39 -2.71
C SER A 98 -11.71 -1.87 -4.13
N PRO A 99 -12.34 -2.67 -5.01
CA PRO A 99 -12.81 -2.22 -6.33
C PRO A 99 -13.69 -0.97 -6.29
N ARG A 100 -14.38 -0.74 -5.17
CA ARG A 100 -15.26 0.42 -4.95
C ARG A 100 -14.50 1.68 -4.50
N PHE A 101 -13.21 1.54 -4.17
CA PHE A 101 -12.37 2.61 -3.66
C PHE A 101 -13.01 3.38 -2.49
N ASP A 102 -13.58 2.64 -1.53
CA ASP A 102 -14.38 3.16 -0.42
C ASP A 102 -13.63 3.17 0.92
N GLY A 103 -12.30 3.00 0.91
CA GLY A 103 -11.47 2.94 2.12
C GLY A 103 -11.43 1.58 2.79
N ASP A 104 -12.19 0.59 2.30
CA ASP A 104 -12.12 -0.81 2.70
C ASP A 104 -11.11 -1.59 1.84
N ILE A 105 -10.74 -2.78 2.28
CA ILE A 105 -9.91 -3.69 1.49
C ILE A 105 -10.75 -4.55 0.54
N ARG A 106 -10.11 -5.08 -0.49
CA ARG A 106 -10.71 -6.04 -1.43
C ARG A 106 -11.22 -7.27 -0.68
N ARG A 107 -12.51 -7.51 -0.85
CA ARG A 107 -13.31 -8.48 -0.13
C ARG A 107 -13.62 -9.66 -1.04
N PHE A 108 -13.12 -10.86 -0.71
CA PHE A 108 -13.46 -12.10 -1.41
C PHE A 108 -14.22 -13.01 -0.46
N GLY A 109 -15.45 -13.40 -0.81
CA GLY A 109 -16.37 -14.14 0.05
C GLY A 109 -15.70 -15.28 0.84
N GLY A 110 -15.99 -15.37 2.14
CA GLY A 110 -15.46 -16.40 3.05
C GLY A 110 -15.09 -15.89 4.45
N ARG A 111 -15.09 -16.79 5.44
CA ARG A 111 -14.84 -16.52 6.87
C ARG A 111 -13.39 -16.14 7.23
N CYS A 112 -12.41 -16.41 6.36
CA CYS A 112 -11.01 -16.05 6.55
C CYS A 112 -10.59 -14.98 5.55
N TYR A 113 -10.76 -13.72 5.97
CA TYR A 113 -10.33 -12.54 5.23
C TYR A 113 -8.82 -12.31 5.24
N ALA A 114 -8.11 -12.93 6.19
CA ALA A 114 -6.68 -12.83 6.34
C ALA A 114 -6.01 -14.15 5.93
N HIS A 115 -5.33 -14.09 4.79
CA HIS A 115 -4.05 -14.76 4.49
C HIS A 115 -3.84 -16.18 5.03
N THR A 116 -4.01 -17.20 4.18
CA THR A 116 -3.12 -18.38 4.16
C THR A 116 -3.23 -19.13 2.83
N GLY A 117 -4.44 -19.43 2.34
CA GLY A 117 -4.63 -20.15 1.06
C GLY A 117 -4.58 -19.27 -0.21
N ARG A 118 -4.87 -17.97 -0.08
CA ARG A 118 -4.98 -17.05 -1.23
C ARG A 118 -3.67 -16.35 -1.59
N GLN A 119 -2.67 -16.38 -0.72
CA GLN A 119 -1.38 -15.66 -0.85
C GLN A 119 -0.73 -15.92 -2.21
N ARG A 120 -0.54 -17.19 -2.58
CA ARG A 120 0.12 -17.57 -3.85
C ARG A 120 -0.61 -17.06 -5.10
N ARG A 121 -1.95 -17.03 -5.10
CA ARG A 121 -2.73 -16.49 -6.23
C ARG A 121 -2.60 -14.97 -6.33
N TYR A 122 -2.59 -14.28 -5.19
CA TYR A 122 -2.32 -12.84 -5.17
C TYR A 122 -0.92 -12.51 -5.63
N ASP A 123 0.08 -13.26 -5.17
CA ASP A 123 1.47 -13.05 -5.56
C ASP A 123 1.65 -13.28 -7.07
N ALA A 124 1.05 -14.34 -7.63
CA ALA A 124 1.06 -14.59 -9.07
C ALA A 124 0.38 -13.47 -9.88
N GLN A 125 -0.77 -12.99 -9.40
CA GLN A 125 -1.48 -11.88 -10.06
C GLN A 125 -0.69 -10.57 -9.98
N ALA A 126 -0.05 -10.28 -8.85
CA ALA A 126 0.80 -9.11 -8.70
C ALA A 126 2.01 -9.17 -9.65
N SER A 127 2.66 -10.34 -9.77
CA SER A 127 3.74 -10.58 -10.74
C SER A 127 3.30 -10.35 -12.18
N ALA A 128 2.16 -10.93 -12.59
CA ALA A 128 1.63 -10.75 -13.93
C ALA A 128 1.33 -9.27 -14.26
N LEU A 129 0.72 -8.56 -13.31
CA LEU A 129 0.39 -7.13 -13.47
C LEU A 129 1.63 -6.23 -13.46
N ALA A 130 2.65 -6.54 -12.64
CA ALA A 130 3.91 -5.80 -12.64
C ALA A 130 4.65 -5.95 -13.99
N ARG A 131 4.70 -7.17 -14.54
CA ARG A 131 5.25 -7.43 -15.89
C ARG A 131 4.46 -6.72 -16.98
N THR A 132 3.13 -6.77 -16.90
CA THR A 132 2.25 -6.04 -17.82
C THR A 132 2.51 -4.54 -17.76
N TRP A 133 2.70 -3.97 -16.57
CA TRP A 133 2.99 -2.55 -16.43
C TRP A 133 4.31 -2.16 -17.11
N LEU A 134 5.35 -2.97 -16.99
CA LEU A 134 6.62 -2.76 -17.69
C LEU A 134 6.47 -2.88 -19.20
N SER A 135 5.71 -3.87 -19.70
CA SER A 135 5.49 -4.08 -21.13
C SER A 135 4.70 -2.95 -21.80
N LEU A 136 3.98 -2.13 -21.03
CA LEU A 136 3.30 -0.92 -21.51
C LEU A 136 4.26 0.26 -21.72
N GLY A 137 5.57 0.08 -21.52
CA GLY A 137 6.59 1.10 -21.76
C GLY A 137 6.38 2.39 -20.93
N PRO A 138 6.27 2.31 -19.59
CA PRO A 138 6.14 3.51 -18.78
C PRO A 138 7.41 4.36 -18.92
N PRO A 139 7.30 5.71 -18.96
CA PRO A 139 8.47 6.57 -19.00
C PRO A 139 9.45 6.24 -17.88
N GLU A 140 10.71 5.99 -18.24
CA GLU A 140 11.76 5.54 -17.32
C GLU A 140 11.95 6.45 -16.09
N PRO A 141 11.90 7.80 -16.21
CA PRO A 141 12.01 8.69 -15.06
C PRO A 141 10.97 8.45 -13.95
N LEU A 142 9.85 7.77 -14.24
CA LEU A 142 8.84 7.44 -13.23
C LEU A 142 9.26 6.32 -12.28
N TYR A 143 10.26 5.50 -12.65
CA TYR A 143 10.61 4.31 -11.87
C TYR A 143 12.09 3.97 -11.83
N GLU A 144 12.96 4.67 -12.57
CA GLU A 144 14.40 4.39 -12.60
C GLU A 144 15.05 4.35 -11.21
N PHE A 145 14.59 5.18 -10.27
CA PHE A 145 15.09 5.20 -8.89
C PHE A 145 14.87 3.86 -8.17
N LEU A 146 13.87 3.07 -8.59
CA LEU A 146 13.62 1.72 -8.05
C LEU A 146 14.67 0.70 -8.51
N ARG A 147 15.52 1.01 -9.50
CA ARG A 147 16.65 0.15 -9.88
C ARG A 147 17.76 0.14 -8.83
N HIS A 148 17.81 1.15 -7.97
CA HIS A 148 18.85 1.32 -6.96
C HIS A 148 18.44 0.75 -5.61
N ASP A 149 19.44 0.36 -4.80
CA ASP A 149 19.23 0.05 -3.39
C ASP A 149 19.19 1.33 -2.53
N PHE A 150 18.87 1.17 -1.24
CA PHE A 150 18.76 2.32 -0.35
C PHE A 150 20.10 3.09 -0.20
N GLN A 151 21.24 2.39 -0.18
CA GLN A 151 22.54 3.02 0.01
C GLN A 151 22.97 3.79 -1.25
N GLU A 152 22.72 3.22 -2.43
CA GLU A 152 22.98 3.88 -3.70
C GLU A 152 22.12 5.14 -3.86
N LEU A 153 20.85 5.10 -3.46
CA LEU A 153 20.00 6.30 -3.45
C LEU A 153 20.52 7.38 -2.50
N VAL A 154 21.01 7.01 -1.32
CA VAL A 154 21.65 7.95 -0.39
C VAL A 154 22.93 8.52 -0.98
N ARG A 155 23.79 7.72 -1.62
CA ARG A 155 25.00 8.20 -2.30
C ARG A 155 24.69 9.21 -3.41
N ARG A 156 23.66 8.94 -4.22
CA ARG A 156 23.28 9.78 -5.37
C ARG A 156 22.60 11.09 -4.96
N HIS A 157 21.77 11.06 -3.93
CA HIS A 157 20.88 12.18 -3.59
C HIS A 157 21.13 12.77 -2.19
N GLY A 158 22.15 12.29 -1.47
CA GLY A 158 22.53 12.72 -0.13
C GLY A 158 21.65 12.16 0.99
N ARG A 159 20.34 12.08 0.78
CA ARG A 159 19.40 11.48 1.75
C ARG A 159 18.10 11.00 1.12
N VAL A 160 17.47 10.00 1.74
CA VAL A 160 16.10 9.58 1.44
C VAL A 160 15.17 10.06 2.56
N PHE A 161 14.14 10.83 2.21
CA PHE A 161 13.14 11.34 3.15
C PHE A 161 11.73 11.15 2.59
N GLY A 162 10.72 11.30 3.44
CA GLY A 162 9.32 11.17 3.03
C GLY A 162 8.37 11.56 4.16
N GLN A 163 7.08 11.45 3.89
CA GLN A 163 6.04 11.67 4.91
C GLN A 163 5.91 10.42 5.80
N ARG A 164 5.66 10.64 7.09
CA ARG A 164 5.27 9.57 8.02
C ARG A 164 3.85 9.82 8.48
N TYR A 165 2.96 8.88 8.19
CA TYR A 165 1.61 8.86 8.73
C TYR A 165 1.55 8.02 9.99
N ARG A 166 0.97 8.56 11.06
CA ARG A 166 0.63 7.76 12.24
C ARG A 166 -0.63 6.98 11.92
N LEU A 167 -0.62 5.67 12.18
CA LEU A 167 -1.83 4.86 12.02
C LEU A 167 -2.90 5.37 12.99
N PRO A 168 -4.12 5.66 12.52
CA PRO A 168 -5.18 6.16 13.39
C PRO A 168 -5.59 5.07 14.39
N LYS A 169 -5.78 5.47 15.65
CA LYS A 169 -6.35 4.61 16.67
C LYS A 169 -7.88 4.70 16.57
N LEU A 170 -8.56 3.56 16.65
CA LEU A 170 -10.02 3.54 16.68
C LEU A 170 -10.52 4.33 17.88
N LEU A 171 -11.55 5.16 17.66
CA LEU A 171 -12.20 5.92 18.70
C LEU A 171 -13.45 5.18 19.14
N PRO A 172 -13.71 5.03 20.44
CA PRO A 172 -15.00 4.54 20.88
C PRO A 172 -16.10 5.53 20.48
N VAL A 173 -17.27 4.99 20.12
CA VAL A 173 -18.49 5.77 19.94
C VAL A 173 -19.38 5.37 21.11
N ASP A 174 -19.42 6.22 22.12
CA ASP A 174 -20.32 6.09 23.26
C ASP A 174 -21.64 6.80 22.95
#